data_AF-A0A9Q1KBA7-F1
#
_entry.id   AF-A0A9Q1KBA7-F1
#
_cell.length_a   1.000
_cell.length_b   1.000
_cell.length_c   1.000
_cell.angle_alpha   90.00
_cell.angle_beta   90.00
_cell.angle_gamma   90.00
#
_symmetry.space_group_name_H-M   'P 1'
#
loop_
_entity.id
_entity.type
_entity.pdbx_description
1 polymer ?
#
loop_
_entity_poly.entity_id
_entity_poly.type
_entity_poly.pdbx_seq_one_letter_code
_entity_poly.pdbx_strand_id
1 'polypeptide(L)'
;MGKKQHSKDRMFITVTEWATEWGGAKSKQLHAPFKRLPFYCCALTFTPFETPVCTEDGSVFETMHIIPYVRKYGKNPVTGAPLKLGDLIPLTFHKNSEGEFHCPVLNKVFTEFTHIVAVKTTGNVFCYEAIKELNIKTKNWKELLIDEPFTKEDIITIQNPNELDAKKALDNFDHVKKGLKVDDEELKKMESDPTYNINVTGDIKQMLAELGTEKAKQAAMLGGGGSKAQQERAAALEAILAARSRVDEDSKSKGKTENKPGFSIVDAASASVHGRSAAAAKAASAEKTAARIAAHMAGDRAPVNAKMVIVIDVIAQNSCVPQVKSRFTTGAASRSFTSTAYDPVTKNEFEYVKVEKNPKKKGYVQLHTTHGDLNIQLHCDMTPRTCENFLTLCEQGYYNGVIFHRNIRNFMIQGGDPTGTGRGGESIWGKSFKDELNSKLLHSGRGVVSMANSGPHTNGSQFFILYKSANHLNYKHTVFGMVVGGLTTLSAMEKVPVDDDDRPLEEIKINSVTVFVNPYTEPDEEEEKEKNEEENNVVDEESEKVGSWYSNPGAADGGAVGGGGVGKYLKARTAPTEQTADDNSIPASTKKRKASIVGEFKDFSGW
;
A
#
# COMPACT_ATOMS: atom_id res chain seq x y z
N MET A 1 6.27 -11.72 -47.96
CA MET A 1 5.31 -12.82 -47.71
C MET A 1 6.08 -14.14 -47.61
N GLY A 2 6.28 -14.67 -46.41
CA GLY A 2 7.10 -15.87 -46.16
C GLY A 2 6.28 -17.15 -46.26
N LYS A 3 6.76 -18.13 -47.03
CA LYS A 3 6.11 -19.42 -47.36
C LYS A 3 6.04 -20.45 -46.20
N LYS A 4 5.78 -20.04 -44.96
CA LYS A 4 5.71 -20.97 -43.80
C LYS A 4 4.59 -20.69 -42.81
N GLN A 5 3.43 -20.19 -43.26
CA GLN A 5 2.35 -19.80 -42.34
C GLN A 5 1.17 -20.80 -42.27
N HIS A 6 1.15 -21.85 -43.09
CA HIS A 6 -0.01 -22.76 -43.18
C HIS A 6 0.12 -24.10 -42.42
N SER A 7 1.04 -24.25 -41.47
CA SER A 7 1.23 -25.53 -40.74
C SER A 7 0.73 -25.52 -39.28
N LYS A 8 0.14 -24.43 -38.79
CA LYS A 8 -0.18 -24.27 -37.35
C LYS A 8 -1.67 -24.30 -37.00
N ASP A 9 -2.56 -24.64 -37.92
CA ASP A 9 -3.95 -24.97 -37.56
C ASP A 9 -4.04 -26.45 -37.16
N ARG A 10 -3.70 -26.73 -35.90
CA ARG A 10 -4.06 -28.00 -35.26
C ARG A 10 -5.06 -27.69 -34.15
N MET A 11 -6.12 -28.50 -34.03
CA MET A 11 -7.13 -28.36 -32.97
C MET A 11 -6.64 -28.80 -31.57
N PHE A 12 -5.33 -29.01 -31.40
CA PHE A 12 -4.72 -29.38 -30.13
C PHE A 12 -3.40 -28.63 -29.94
N ILE A 13 -3.12 -28.25 -28.70
CA ILE A 13 -1.87 -27.63 -28.28
C ILE A 13 -0.95 -28.74 -27.76
N THR A 14 0.32 -28.77 -28.19
CA THR A 14 1.29 -29.72 -27.64
C THR A 14 1.71 -29.34 -26.23
N VAL A 15 2.11 -30.31 -25.40
CA VAL A 15 2.59 -30.05 -24.02
C VAL A 15 3.74 -29.03 -24.01
N THR A 16 4.61 -29.09 -25.01
CA THR A 16 5.67 -28.09 -25.23
C THR A 16 5.13 -26.70 -25.53
N GLU A 17 4.16 -26.57 -26.44
CA GLU A 17 3.54 -25.27 -26.79
C GLU A 17 2.73 -24.69 -25.63
N TRP A 18 2.08 -25.53 -24.83
CA TRP A 18 1.44 -25.12 -23.59
C TRP A 18 2.49 -24.56 -22.63
N ALA A 19 3.52 -25.34 -22.29
CA ALA A 19 4.57 -24.94 -21.35
C ALA A 19 5.33 -23.66 -21.76
N THR A 20 5.61 -23.46 -23.05
CA THR A 20 6.43 -22.31 -23.51
C THR A 20 5.60 -21.13 -24.00
N GLU A 21 4.58 -21.37 -24.81
CA GLU A 21 3.88 -20.30 -25.54
C GLU A 21 2.61 -19.85 -24.81
N TRP A 22 1.67 -20.77 -24.50
CA TRP A 22 0.27 -20.38 -24.20
C TRP A 22 -0.29 -20.75 -22.82
N GLY A 23 0.41 -21.53 -21.98
CA GLY A 23 -0.10 -21.87 -20.64
C GLY A 23 0.82 -22.73 -19.76
N GLY A 24 1.20 -22.18 -18.62
CA GLY A 24 1.97 -22.84 -17.58
C GLY A 24 2.38 -21.80 -16.54
N ALA A 25 2.52 -22.19 -15.27
CA ALA A 25 3.09 -21.33 -14.24
C ALA A 25 4.55 -21.05 -14.62
N LYS A 26 4.76 -19.98 -15.38
CA LYS A 26 6.10 -19.46 -15.65
C LYS A 26 6.62 -18.98 -14.32
N SER A 27 7.81 -19.42 -13.92
CA SER A 27 8.49 -18.75 -12.81
C SER A 27 8.48 -17.27 -13.15
N LYS A 28 7.82 -16.46 -12.32
CA LYS A 28 7.95 -15.02 -12.35
C LYS A 28 9.41 -14.72 -12.00
N GLN A 29 10.34 -14.96 -12.92
CA GLN A 29 11.47 -14.07 -13.02
C GLN A 29 10.85 -12.76 -13.48
N LEU A 30 10.40 -11.99 -12.48
CA LEU A 30 10.13 -10.57 -12.60
C LEU A 30 11.43 -9.97 -13.11
N HIS A 31 11.62 -9.97 -14.43
CA HIS A 31 12.59 -9.05 -14.97
C HIS A 31 11.89 -7.70 -14.90
N ALA A 32 11.98 -7.08 -13.72
CA ALA A 32 11.61 -5.70 -13.53
C ALA A 32 12.27 -4.90 -14.65
N PRO A 33 11.56 -3.96 -15.29
CA PRO A 33 12.19 -3.10 -16.27
C PRO A 33 13.41 -2.46 -15.61
N PHE A 34 14.58 -2.59 -16.25
CA PHE A 34 15.84 -2.05 -15.74
C PHE A 34 15.63 -0.60 -15.30
N LYS A 35 15.59 -0.36 -13.99
CA LYS A 35 15.37 0.97 -13.42
C LYS A 35 16.72 1.52 -12.99
N ARG A 36 17.25 2.44 -13.80
CA ARG A 36 18.49 3.16 -13.50
C ARG A 36 18.21 4.23 -12.45
N LEU A 37 19.11 4.39 -11.48
CA LEU A 37 19.07 5.52 -10.57
C LEU A 37 19.37 6.81 -11.34
N PRO A 38 18.55 7.87 -11.21
CA PRO A 38 18.88 9.18 -11.77
C PRO A 38 20.21 9.71 -11.22
N PHE A 39 20.99 10.40 -12.05
CA PHE A 39 22.36 10.83 -11.69
C PHE A 39 22.42 11.84 -10.55
N TYR A 40 21.32 12.52 -10.26
CA TYR A 40 21.18 13.51 -9.19
C TYR A 40 20.68 12.91 -7.87
N CYS A 41 20.48 11.59 -7.80
CA CYS A 41 20.01 10.90 -6.61
C CYS A 41 21.15 10.16 -5.88
N CYS A 42 21.04 10.12 -4.54
CA CYS A 42 21.88 9.33 -3.67
C CYS A 42 21.59 7.83 -3.85
N ALA A 43 22.62 7.00 -4.02
CA ALA A 43 22.47 5.57 -4.22
C ALA A 43 22.09 4.78 -2.94
N LEU A 44 22.12 5.42 -1.76
CA LEU A 44 21.70 4.81 -0.49
C LEU A 44 20.25 5.15 -0.11
N THR A 45 19.81 6.38 -0.32
CA THR A 45 18.47 6.86 0.08
C THR A 45 17.49 6.99 -1.09
N PHE A 46 17.99 6.95 -2.33
CA PHE A 46 17.23 7.19 -3.56
C PHE A 46 16.60 8.59 -3.67
N THR A 47 16.98 9.51 -2.79
CA THR A 47 16.56 10.91 -2.80
C THR A 47 17.57 11.79 -3.54
N PRO A 48 17.17 12.95 -4.08
CA PRO A 48 18.10 13.94 -4.60
C PRO A 48 19.16 14.31 -3.55
N PHE A 49 20.42 14.47 -3.98
CA PHE A 49 21.51 14.88 -3.09
C PHE A 49 21.68 16.40 -3.04
N GLU A 50 22.19 16.89 -1.90
CA GLU A 50 22.61 18.27 -1.68
C GLU A 50 24.13 18.35 -1.55
N THR A 51 24.73 17.49 -0.72
CA THR A 51 26.19 17.39 -0.54
C THR A 51 26.71 16.04 -1.01
N PRO A 52 26.88 15.85 -2.33
CA PRO A 52 27.27 14.58 -2.90
C PRO A 52 28.73 14.23 -2.62
N VAL A 53 28.97 12.96 -2.35
CA VAL A 53 30.30 12.32 -2.35
C VAL A 53 30.26 11.11 -3.26
N CYS A 54 31.38 10.74 -3.85
CA CYS A 54 31.48 9.52 -4.65
C CYS A 54 32.57 8.57 -4.15
N THR A 55 32.45 7.34 -4.63
CA THR A 55 33.46 6.29 -4.50
C THR A 55 34.22 6.14 -5.82
N GLU A 56 35.36 5.46 -5.81
CA GLU A 56 36.16 5.19 -7.03
C GLU A 56 35.36 4.45 -8.12
N ASP A 57 34.38 3.62 -7.71
CA ASP A 57 33.44 2.93 -8.61
C ASP A 57 32.44 3.89 -9.32
N GLY A 58 32.45 5.18 -8.97
CA GLY A 58 31.53 6.18 -9.51
C GLY A 58 30.11 6.10 -8.97
N SER A 59 29.91 5.45 -7.81
CA SER A 59 28.64 5.49 -7.08
C SER A 59 28.56 6.76 -6.23
N VAL A 60 27.45 7.49 -6.31
CA VAL A 60 27.25 8.78 -5.65
C VAL A 60 26.32 8.64 -4.45
N PHE A 61 26.67 9.28 -3.34
CA PHE A 61 25.96 9.23 -2.07
C PHE A 61 25.85 10.62 -1.43
N GLU A 62 24.87 10.79 -0.54
CA GLU A 62 24.75 11.97 0.31
C GLU A 62 25.65 11.83 1.53
N THR A 63 26.44 12.86 1.83
CA THR A 63 27.41 12.89 2.95
C THR A 63 26.77 12.52 4.29
N MET A 64 25.58 13.08 4.57
CA MET A 64 24.83 12.84 5.81
C MET A 64 24.47 11.37 6.06
N HIS A 65 24.25 10.60 4.98
CA HIS A 65 23.75 9.23 5.08
C HIS A 65 24.86 8.19 4.89
N ILE A 66 25.86 8.47 4.05
CA ILE A 66 26.93 7.50 3.76
C ILE A 66 27.95 7.39 4.90
N ILE A 67 28.27 8.49 5.60
CA ILE A 67 29.18 8.47 6.74
C ILE A 67 28.70 7.52 7.85
N PRO A 68 27.45 7.62 8.34
CA PRO A 68 26.97 6.68 9.36
C PRO A 68 26.88 5.25 8.83
N TYR A 69 26.53 5.05 7.54
CA TYR A 69 26.54 3.72 6.91
C TYR A 69 27.92 3.07 6.93
N VAL A 70 28.95 3.80 6.51
CA VAL A 70 30.34 3.31 6.48
C VAL A 70 30.86 3.05 7.89
N ARG A 71 30.50 3.87 8.89
CA ARG A 71 30.84 3.61 10.29
C ARG A 71 30.20 2.32 10.82
N LYS A 72 28.95 2.03 10.45
CA LYS A 72 28.20 0.85 10.92
C LYS A 72 28.64 -0.44 10.23
N TYR A 73 28.82 -0.40 8.91
CA TYR A 73 29.01 -1.61 8.10
C TYR A 73 30.39 -1.75 7.46
N GLY A 74 31.17 -0.67 7.34
CA GLY A 74 32.51 -0.68 6.73
C GLY A 74 32.52 -1.12 5.26
N LYS A 75 31.39 -1.00 4.55
CA LYS A 75 31.17 -1.51 3.19
C LYS A 75 30.50 -0.48 2.30
N ASN A 76 30.72 -0.59 1.00
CA ASN A 76 30.05 0.18 -0.04
C ASN A 76 28.60 -0.30 -0.20
N PRO A 77 27.57 0.56 -0.07
CA PRO A 77 26.17 0.15 -0.20
C PRO A 77 25.79 -0.44 -1.56
N VAL A 78 26.48 -0.08 -2.63
CA VAL A 78 26.17 -0.51 -4.00
C VAL A 78 26.90 -1.82 -4.31
N THR A 79 28.21 -1.86 -4.13
CA THR A 79 29.05 -3.01 -4.54
C THR A 79 29.28 -4.04 -3.44
N GLY A 80 29.08 -3.69 -2.17
CA GLY A 80 29.41 -4.55 -1.02
C GLY A 80 30.90 -4.66 -0.71
N ALA A 81 31.76 -3.99 -1.48
CA ALA A 81 33.20 -3.93 -1.27
C ALA A 81 33.55 -3.21 0.04
N PRO A 82 34.67 -3.54 0.71
CA PRO A 82 35.11 -2.80 1.90
C PRO A 82 35.38 -1.33 1.54
N LEU A 83 34.86 -0.39 2.34
CA LEU A 83 34.97 1.05 2.09
C LEU A 83 35.36 1.78 3.38
N LYS A 84 36.37 2.65 3.32
CA LYS A 84 36.77 3.53 4.43
C LYS A 84 36.29 4.95 4.18
N LEU A 85 36.22 5.75 5.25
CA LEU A 85 35.80 7.16 5.15
C LEU A 85 36.75 8.02 4.30
N GLY A 86 38.04 7.68 4.26
CA GLY A 86 39.03 8.39 3.44
C GLY A 86 38.94 8.09 1.94
N ASP A 87 38.20 7.06 1.55
CA ASP A 87 38.01 6.69 0.14
C ASP A 87 36.84 7.45 -0.50
N LEU A 88 36.11 8.25 0.28
CA LEU A 88 35.01 9.10 -0.17
C LEU A 88 35.56 10.41 -0.72
N ILE A 89 35.18 10.73 -1.95
CA ILE A 89 35.62 11.92 -2.68
C ILE A 89 34.45 12.91 -2.70
N PRO A 90 34.59 14.13 -2.16
CA PRO A 90 33.55 15.15 -2.24
C PRO A 90 33.35 15.57 -3.70
N LEU A 91 32.10 15.72 -4.13
CA LEU A 91 31.76 16.15 -5.48
C LEU A 91 31.23 17.57 -5.52
N THR A 92 31.68 18.34 -6.52
CA THR A 92 31.21 19.70 -6.80
C THR A 92 30.44 19.72 -8.11
N PHE A 93 29.12 19.83 -8.03
CA PHE A 93 28.25 20.03 -9.19
C PHE A 93 27.95 21.51 -9.39
N HIS A 94 28.10 21.99 -10.63
CA HIS A 94 27.79 23.37 -11.00
C HIS A 94 26.34 23.50 -11.50
N LYS A 95 25.63 24.54 -11.06
CA LYS A 95 24.26 24.84 -11.46
C LYS A 95 24.21 26.12 -12.31
N ASN A 96 23.35 26.12 -13.33
CA ASN A 96 23.06 27.28 -14.16
C ASN A 96 22.20 28.30 -13.41
N SER A 97 21.95 29.47 -14.02
CA SER A 97 21.00 30.48 -13.50
C SER A 97 19.59 29.94 -13.28
N GLU A 98 19.20 28.90 -14.01
CA GLU A 98 17.90 28.22 -13.91
C GLU A 98 17.88 27.12 -12.83
N GLY A 99 19.00 26.89 -12.13
CA GLY A 99 19.12 25.87 -11.07
C GLY A 99 19.42 24.46 -11.57
N GLU A 100 19.55 24.25 -12.88
CA GLU A 100 19.88 22.95 -13.49
C GLU A 100 21.38 22.63 -13.42
N PHE A 101 21.73 21.36 -13.22
CA PHE A 101 23.12 20.91 -13.22
C PHE A 101 23.71 20.94 -14.63
N HIS A 102 24.89 21.53 -14.80
CA HIS A 102 25.54 21.68 -16.10
C HIS A 102 27.05 21.48 -16.00
N CYS A 103 27.66 21.21 -17.16
CA CYS A 103 29.11 21.22 -17.28
C CYS A 103 29.63 22.66 -17.37
N PRO A 104 30.54 23.09 -16.48
CA PRO A 104 30.99 24.49 -16.40
C PRO A 104 31.86 24.93 -17.58
N VAL A 105 32.38 23.99 -18.37
CA VAL A 105 33.27 24.29 -19.51
C VAL A 105 32.48 24.40 -20.81
N LEU A 106 31.56 23.46 -21.05
CA LEU A 106 30.76 23.40 -22.28
C LEU A 106 29.39 24.07 -22.15
N ASN A 107 29.02 24.54 -20.94
CA ASN A 107 27.70 25.08 -20.61
C ASN A 107 26.52 24.16 -21.01
N LYS A 108 26.79 22.85 -21.09
CA LYS A 108 25.82 21.83 -21.48
C LYS A 108 25.14 21.29 -20.23
N VAL A 109 23.81 21.33 -20.21
CA VAL A 109 23.00 20.78 -19.13
C VAL A 109 23.14 19.25 -19.07
N PHE A 110 23.28 18.71 -17.86
CA PHE A 110 23.34 17.27 -17.64
C PHE A 110 21.96 16.65 -17.75
N THR A 111 21.86 15.55 -18.48
CA THR A 111 20.63 14.76 -18.65
C THR A 111 20.90 13.28 -18.37
N GLU A 112 19.85 12.47 -18.32
CA GLU A 112 19.95 11.01 -18.17
C GLU A 112 20.74 10.32 -19.30
N PHE A 113 21.00 11.03 -20.40
CA PHE A 113 21.76 10.54 -21.55
C PHE A 113 23.15 11.19 -21.66
N THR A 114 23.54 12.05 -20.71
CA THR A 114 24.88 12.63 -20.71
C THR A 114 25.90 11.68 -20.09
N HIS A 115 27.09 11.65 -20.67
CA HIS A 115 28.23 10.96 -20.07
C HIS A 115 28.91 11.92 -19.09
N ILE A 116 28.77 11.64 -17.80
CA ILE A 116 29.22 12.48 -16.69
C ILE A 116 30.43 11.84 -16.01
N VAL A 117 31.47 12.64 -15.82
CA VAL A 117 32.72 12.23 -15.17
C VAL A 117 33.14 13.24 -14.11
N ALA A 118 33.82 12.79 -13.07
CA ALA A 118 34.45 13.63 -12.07
C ALA A 118 35.96 13.41 -12.05
N VAL A 119 36.70 14.45 -11.66
CA VAL A 119 38.15 14.34 -11.44
C VAL A 119 38.38 14.08 -9.95
N LYS A 120 39.08 12.99 -9.61
CA LYS A 120 39.30 12.53 -8.23
C LYS A 120 40.03 13.56 -7.35
N THR A 121 40.98 14.28 -7.92
CA THR A 121 41.79 15.26 -7.18
C THR A 121 40.97 16.46 -6.71
N THR A 122 40.14 17.01 -7.60
CA THR A 122 39.39 18.25 -7.36
C THR A 122 37.94 18.01 -6.92
N GLY A 123 37.38 16.85 -7.25
CA GLY A 123 35.96 16.56 -7.05
C GLY A 123 35.02 17.24 -8.06
N ASN A 124 35.53 18.04 -8.99
CA ASN A 124 34.71 18.77 -9.95
C ASN A 124 34.14 17.85 -11.02
N VAL A 125 32.87 18.10 -11.38
CA VAL A 125 32.10 17.27 -12.32
C VAL A 125 32.02 17.92 -13.70
N PHE A 126 32.34 17.13 -14.74
CA PHE A 126 32.38 17.56 -16.13
C PHE A 126 31.62 16.61 -17.06
N CYS A 127 31.26 17.10 -18.25
CA CYS A 127 30.93 16.25 -19.39
C CYS A 127 32.18 15.50 -19.85
N TYR A 128 32.07 14.19 -20.10
CA TYR A 128 33.17 13.41 -20.65
C TYR A 128 33.70 13.96 -21.98
N GLU A 129 32.82 14.57 -22.78
CA GLU A 129 33.17 15.29 -24.00
C GLU A 129 34.22 16.37 -23.75
N ALA A 130 34.05 17.20 -22.71
CA ALA A 130 35.00 18.26 -22.37
C ALA A 130 36.39 17.70 -22.05
N ILE A 131 36.46 16.69 -21.17
CA ILE A 131 37.73 16.03 -20.80
C ILE A 131 38.35 15.32 -21.99
N LYS A 132 37.54 14.66 -22.83
CA LYS A 132 38.03 13.96 -24.02
C LYS A 132 38.69 14.93 -24.99
N GLU A 133 38.09 16.08 -25.23
CA GLU A 133 38.58 17.04 -26.21
C GLU A 133 39.74 17.89 -25.70
N LEU A 134 39.64 18.40 -24.47
CA LEU A 134 40.58 19.39 -23.94
C LEU A 134 41.72 18.78 -23.14
N ASN A 135 41.59 17.55 -22.64
CA ASN A 135 42.65 16.85 -21.88
C ASN A 135 43.21 15.65 -22.63
N ILE A 136 42.35 14.70 -23.03
CA ILE A 136 42.80 13.41 -23.57
C ILE A 136 43.39 13.57 -24.98
N LYS A 137 42.69 14.27 -25.88
CA LYS A 137 43.17 14.49 -27.27
C LYS A 137 44.43 15.36 -27.31
N THR A 138 44.50 16.39 -26.47
CA THR A 138 45.61 17.37 -26.39
C THR A 138 46.78 16.88 -25.54
N LYS A 139 46.61 15.78 -24.79
CA LYS A 139 47.55 15.28 -23.77
C LYS A 139 47.85 16.34 -22.68
N ASN A 140 46.90 17.23 -22.40
CA ASN A 140 47.01 18.22 -21.33
C ASN A 140 46.35 17.66 -20.05
N TRP A 141 47.16 17.31 -19.06
CA TRP A 141 46.73 16.64 -17.82
C TRP A 141 46.55 17.63 -16.67
N LYS A 142 45.84 18.72 -16.94
CA LYS A 142 45.48 19.76 -15.97
C LYS A 142 43.97 19.93 -15.95
N GLU A 143 43.41 20.04 -14.75
CA GLU A 143 41.97 20.17 -14.57
C GLU A 143 41.46 21.49 -15.16
N LEU A 144 40.24 21.49 -15.72
CA LEU A 144 39.75 22.53 -16.63
C LEU A 144 39.32 23.86 -15.95
N LEU A 145 39.20 23.89 -14.63
CA LEU A 145 38.79 25.06 -13.84
C LEU A 145 39.94 25.62 -12.99
N ILE A 146 40.65 24.74 -12.29
CA ILE A 146 41.65 25.13 -11.29
C ILE A 146 43.09 24.75 -11.69
N ASP A 147 43.30 24.22 -12.89
CA ASP A 147 44.60 23.85 -13.46
C ASP A 147 45.42 22.84 -12.62
N GLU A 148 44.78 22.13 -11.68
CA GLU A 148 45.43 21.10 -10.87
C GLU A 148 45.84 19.90 -11.73
N PRO A 149 47.07 19.38 -11.58
CA PRO A 149 47.51 18.22 -12.35
C PRO A 149 46.78 16.97 -11.90
N PHE A 150 46.27 16.17 -12.85
CA PHE A 150 45.60 14.90 -12.58
C PHE A 150 46.01 13.84 -13.60
N THR A 151 45.90 12.56 -13.26
CA THR A 151 46.21 11.45 -14.16
C THR A 151 44.96 10.87 -14.82
N LYS A 152 45.13 10.03 -15.84
CA LYS A 152 44.00 9.36 -16.49
C LYS A 152 43.20 8.46 -15.53
N GLU A 153 43.86 7.91 -14.52
CA GLU A 153 43.26 7.02 -13.51
C GLU A 153 42.38 7.79 -12.52
N ASP A 154 42.62 9.11 -12.38
CA ASP A 154 41.82 10.00 -11.54
C ASP A 154 40.46 10.36 -12.15
N ILE A 155 40.15 9.89 -13.37
CA ILE A 155 38.86 10.15 -14.02
C ILE A 155 37.84 9.11 -13.55
N ILE A 156 36.88 9.55 -12.76
CA ILE A 156 35.81 8.71 -12.21
C ILE A 156 34.56 8.87 -13.08
N THR A 157 34.02 7.75 -13.56
CA THR A 157 32.80 7.76 -14.39
C THR A 157 31.56 7.62 -13.53
N ILE A 158 30.84 8.73 -13.34
CA ILE A 158 29.58 8.76 -12.58
C ILE A 158 28.49 8.08 -13.41
N GLN A 159 28.32 8.53 -14.66
CA GLN A 159 27.27 8.06 -15.55
C GLN A 159 27.79 7.87 -16.96
N ASN A 160 27.55 6.68 -17.52
CA ASN A 160 27.78 6.38 -18.92
C ASN A 160 26.46 5.87 -19.55
N PRO A 161 25.88 6.56 -20.55
CA PRO A 161 24.65 6.12 -21.21
C PRO A 161 24.87 4.91 -22.12
N ASN A 162 26.09 4.74 -22.66
CA ASN A 162 26.39 3.70 -23.63
C ASN A 162 26.75 2.36 -22.97
N GLU A 163 27.04 2.37 -21.68
CA GLU A 163 27.38 1.20 -20.90
C GLU A 163 26.20 0.86 -19.99
N LEU A 164 25.55 -0.26 -20.29
CA LEU A 164 24.48 -0.83 -19.48
C LEU A 164 25.11 -1.49 -18.25
N ASP A 165 25.52 -0.68 -17.28
CA ASP A 165 26.06 -1.16 -16.02
C ASP A 165 24.97 -1.89 -15.22
N ALA A 166 24.87 -3.21 -15.40
CA ALA A 166 24.00 -4.07 -14.59
C ALA A 166 24.27 -3.89 -13.08
N LYS A 167 25.50 -3.50 -12.71
CA LYS A 167 25.92 -3.20 -11.33
C LYS A 167 25.28 -1.92 -10.76
N LYS A 168 24.84 -0.98 -11.60
CA LYS A 168 24.18 0.28 -11.22
C LYS A 168 22.64 0.20 -11.27
N ALA A 169 22.09 -0.99 -11.49
CA ALA A 169 20.64 -1.25 -11.36
C ALA A 169 20.25 -1.25 -9.88
N LEU A 170 19.12 -0.61 -9.55
CA LEU A 170 18.59 -0.52 -8.18
C LEU A 170 18.47 -1.88 -7.49
N ASP A 171 17.95 -2.88 -8.21
CA ASP A 171 17.75 -4.24 -7.69
C ASP A 171 19.07 -4.94 -7.33
N ASN A 172 20.20 -4.45 -7.86
CA ASN A 172 21.50 -5.06 -7.68
C ASN A 172 22.31 -4.49 -6.52
N PHE A 173 21.82 -3.45 -5.84
CA PHE A 173 22.54 -2.82 -4.74
C PHE A 173 22.65 -3.75 -3.52
N ASP A 174 23.84 -3.85 -2.94
CA ASP A 174 24.13 -4.77 -1.84
C ASP A 174 23.21 -4.54 -0.62
N HIS A 175 23.01 -3.27 -0.25
CA HIS A 175 22.16 -2.90 0.87
C HIS A 175 20.68 -3.22 0.63
N VAL A 176 20.21 -3.15 -0.61
CA VAL A 176 18.84 -3.51 -1.00
C VAL A 176 18.67 -5.03 -0.95
N LYS A 177 19.59 -5.78 -1.55
CA LYS A 177 19.55 -7.24 -1.60
C LYS A 177 19.57 -7.90 -0.22
N LYS A 178 20.32 -7.30 0.71
CA LYS A 178 20.51 -7.84 2.06
C LYS A 178 19.68 -7.12 3.12
N GLY A 179 18.87 -6.12 2.74
CA GLY A 179 18.06 -5.34 3.67
C GLY A 179 18.86 -4.56 4.72
N LEU A 180 20.08 -4.11 4.41
CA LEU A 180 20.90 -3.35 5.36
C LEU A 180 20.34 -1.93 5.50
N LYS A 181 19.83 -1.60 6.69
CA LYS A 181 19.39 -0.27 7.05
C LYS A 181 20.24 0.31 8.18
N VAL A 182 20.56 1.59 8.08
CA VAL A 182 21.15 2.33 9.19
C VAL A 182 20.00 2.78 10.07
N ASP A 183 19.67 1.98 11.09
CA ASP A 183 18.74 2.41 12.14
C ASP A 183 19.29 3.68 12.79
N ASP A 184 18.49 4.75 12.82
CA ASP A 184 18.82 5.93 13.60
C ASP A 184 18.90 5.52 15.08
N GLU A 185 19.99 5.86 15.77
CA GLU A 185 20.14 5.56 17.20
C GLU A 185 18.98 6.13 18.05
N GLU A 186 18.32 7.15 17.52
CA GLU A 186 17.13 7.77 18.09
C GLU A 186 15.90 6.85 18.03
N LEU A 187 15.69 6.14 16.91
CA LEU A 187 14.60 5.17 16.75
C LEU A 187 14.76 3.99 17.71
N LYS A 188 15.99 3.52 17.94
CA LYS A 188 16.25 2.45 18.93
C LYS A 188 16.00 2.90 20.36
N LYS A 189 16.33 4.15 20.70
CA LYS A 189 16.04 4.71 22.03
C LYS A 189 14.53 4.89 22.24
N MET A 190 13.80 5.27 21.19
CA MET A 190 12.33 5.32 21.22
C MET A 190 11.70 3.94 21.40
N GLU A 191 12.26 2.91 20.77
CA GLU A 191 11.74 1.55 20.87
C GLU A 191 12.05 0.90 22.23
N SER A 192 13.22 1.19 22.81
CA SER A 192 13.63 0.65 24.11
C SER A 192 12.95 1.34 25.29
N ASP A 193 12.74 2.66 25.22
CA ASP A 193 12.13 3.44 26.30
C ASP A 193 10.72 3.92 25.90
N PRO A 194 9.64 3.28 26.38
CA PRO A 194 8.26 3.75 26.13
C PRO A 194 7.98 5.14 26.72
N THR A 195 8.91 5.65 27.53
CA THR A 195 8.85 6.98 28.15
C THR A 195 9.59 8.05 27.32
N TYR A 196 10.32 7.69 26.26
CA TYR A 196 11.25 8.58 25.55
C TYR A 196 10.58 9.82 24.95
N ASN A 197 9.36 9.69 24.43
CA ASN A 197 8.58 10.81 23.88
C ASN A 197 7.63 11.47 24.90
N ILE A 198 7.67 11.05 26.17
CA ILE A 198 6.78 11.57 27.20
C ILE A 198 7.59 12.47 28.13
N ASN A 199 7.26 13.77 28.16
CA ASN A 199 7.92 14.70 29.07
C ASN A 199 7.34 14.52 30.48
N VAL A 200 7.85 13.52 31.21
CA VAL A 200 7.30 13.12 32.52
C VAL A 200 7.96 13.93 33.65
N THR A 201 7.16 14.70 34.39
CA THR A 201 7.62 15.44 35.58
C THR A 201 7.30 14.70 36.88
N GLY A 202 8.19 14.86 37.87
CA GLY A 202 8.02 14.56 39.30
C GLY A 202 7.29 13.26 39.61
N ASP A 203 6.03 13.40 40.04
CA ASP A 203 5.23 12.32 40.61
C ASP A 203 4.83 11.26 39.59
N ILE A 204 4.64 11.64 38.32
CA ILE A 204 4.28 10.70 37.26
C ILE A 204 5.48 9.79 36.94
N LYS A 205 6.71 10.29 37.10
CA LYS A 205 7.93 9.49 36.92
C LYS A 205 8.10 8.47 38.06
N GLN A 206 7.77 8.88 39.29
CA GLN A 206 7.73 7.95 40.44
C GLN A 206 6.62 6.91 40.28
N MET A 207 5.42 7.28 39.84
CA MET A 207 4.34 6.32 39.60
C MET A 207 4.67 5.34 38.47
N LEU A 208 5.31 5.79 37.38
CA LEU A 208 5.73 4.90 36.29
C LEU A 208 6.83 3.93 36.74
N ALA A 209 7.77 4.40 37.59
CA ALA A 209 8.78 3.57 38.19
C ALA A 209 8.18 2.53 39.16
N GLU A 210 7.16 2.92 39.94
CA GLU A 210 6.42 2.00 40.81
C GLU A 210 5.56 0.99 40.04
N LEU A 211 4.98 1.38 38.91
CA LEU A 211 4.22 0.51 38.01
C LEU A 211 5.07 -0.63 37.42
N GLY A 212 6.39 -0.42 37.30
CA GLY A 212 7.34 -1.45 36.91
C GLY A 212 7.65 -2.49 38.01
N THR A 213 7.20 -2.27 39.25
CA THR A 213 7.47 -3.17 40.37
C THR A 213 6.46 -4.32 40.45
N GLU A 214 6.91 -5.47 40.97
CA GLU A 214 6.06 -6.67 41.14
C GLU A 214 4.82 -6.42 42.00
N LYS A 215 4.87 -5.44 42.91
CA LYS A 215 3.70 -5.03 43.72
C LYS A 215 2.60 -4.41 42.88
N ALA A 216 2.95 -3.58 41.89
CA ALA A 216 1.97 -2.96 41.00
C ALA A 216 1.35 -3.98 40.04
N LYS A 217 2.14 -4.96 39.56
CA LYS A 217 1.62 -6.09 38.78
C LYS A 217 0.63 -6.94 39.58
N GLN A 218 0.94 -7.25 40.84
CA GLN A 218 0.01 -7.95 41.74
C GLN A 218 -1.27 -7.14 41.99
N ALA A 219 -1.15 -5.83 42.24
CA ALA A 219 -2.32 -4.97 42.43
C ALA A 219 -3.20 -4.85 41.17
N ALA A 220 -2.59 -4.83 39.98
CA ALA A 220 -3.31 -4.85 38.70
C ALA A 220 -4.05 -6.18 38.48
N MET A 221 -3.44 -7.31 38.86
CA MET A 221 -4.06 -8.65 38.76
C MET A 221 -5.27 -8.83 39.69
N LEU A 222 -5.25 -8.26 40.90
CA LEU A 222 -6.41 -8.29 41.81
C LEU A 222 -7.49 -7.24 41.46
N GLY A 223 -7.16 -6.29 40.58
CA GLY A 223 -8.01 -5.19 40.16
C GLY A 223 -8.18 -4.09 41.24
N GLY A 224 -8.60 -2.91 40.79
CA GLY A 224 -8.82 -1.75 41.67
C GLY A 224 -10.03 -1.91 42.61
N GLY A 225 -9.94 -1.26 43.78
CA GLY A 225 -10.95 -1.24 44.85
C GLY A 225 -10.31 -1.26 46.24
N GLY A 226 -11.04 -0.86 47.29
CA GLY A 226 -10.54 -0.92 48.68
C GLY A 226 -10.20 -2.36 49.12
N SER A 227 -9.42 -2.51 50.19
CA SER A 227 -8.85 -3.79 50.65
C SER A 227 -9.88 -4.93 50.77
N LYS A 228 -11.10 -4.60 51.20
CA LYS A 228 -12.20 -5.54 51.32
C LYS A 228 -12.66 -6.12 49.98
N ALA A 229 -12.74 -5.28 48.94
CA ALA A 229 -13.13 -5.72 47.59
C ALA A 229 -12.07 -6.60 46.93
N GLN A 230 -10.80 -6.34 47.21
CA GLN A 230 -9.69 -7.17 46.74
C GLN A 230 -9.68 -8.54 47.41
N GLN A 231 -9.94 -8.59 48.72
CA GLN A 231 -10.06 -9.87 49.46
C GLN A 231 -11.25 -10.71 48.99
N GLU A 232 -12.41 -10.10 48.73
CA GLU A 232 -13.59 -10.80 48.24
C GLU A 232 -13.37 -11.37 46.83
N ARG A 233 -12.65 -10.67 45.96
CA ARG A 233 -12.28 -11.18 44.62
C ARG A 233 -11.23 -12.27 44.69
N ALA A 234 -10.22 -12.14 45.54
CA ALA A 234 -9.23 -13.19 45.76
C ALA A 234 -9.89 -14.47 46.25
N ALA A 235 -10.80 -14.37 47.23
CA ALA A 235 -11.58 -15.50 47.73
C ALA A 235 -12.48 -16.12 46.66
N ALA A 236 -13.10 -15.30 45.79
CA ALA A 236 -13.88 -15.80 44.66
C ALA A 236 -13.02 -16.55 43.64
N LEU A 237 -11.81 -16.05 43.35
CA LEU A 237 -10.88 -16.67 42.42
C LEU A 237 -10.33 -17.99 42.99
N GLU A 238 -9.99 -18.04 44.27
CA GLU A 238 -9.63 -19.28 44.98
C GLU A 238 -10.78 -20.30 44.97
N ALA A 239 -12.02 -19.85 45.18
CA ALA A 239 -13.19 -20.73 45.11
C ALA A 239 -13.41 -21.29 43.70
N ILE A 240 -13.17 -20.50 42.65
CA ILE A 240 -13.25 -20.95 41.25
C ILE A 240 -12.14 -21.95 40.95
N LEU A 241 -10.90 -21.69 41.40
CA LEU A 241 -9.79 -22.62 41.21
C LEU A 241 -9.99 -23.93 41.98
N ALA A 242 -10.52 -23.86 43.20
CA ALA A 242 -10.89 -25.04 44.00
C ALA A 242 -12.07 -25.81 43.39
N ALA A 243 -13.02 -25.13 42.75
CA ALA A 243 -14.09 -25.81 42.00
C ALA A 243 -13.53 -26.48 40.74
N ARG A 244 -12.59 -25.83 40.05
CA ARG A 244 -11.94 -26.36 38.84
C ARG A 244 -11.08 -27.58 39.15
N SER A 245 -10.35 -27.57 40.27
CA SER A 245 -9.58 -28.73 40.73
C SER A 245 -10.47 -29.90 41.17
N ARG A 246 -11.67 -29.64 41.71
CA ARG A 246 -12.66 -30.69 42.00
C ARG A 246 -13.24 -31.32 40.73
N VAL A 247 -13.45 -30.53 39.67
CA VAL A 247 -13.87 -31.05 38.37
C VAL A 247 -12.81 -31.97 37.74
N ASP A 248 -11.52 -31.65 37.94
CA ASP A 248 -10.43 -32.52 37.52
C ASP A 248 -10.37 -33.84 38.34
N GLU A 249 -10.67 -33.81 39.64
CA GLU A 249 -10.77 -35.01 40.49
C GLU A 249 -12.01 -35.88 40.16
N ASP A 250 -13.17 -35.26 39.92
CA ASP A 250 -14.42 -35.94 39.56
C ASP A 250 -14.36 -36.58 38.17
N SER A 251 -13.45 -36.12 37.29
CA SER A 251 -13.19 -36.77 35.99
C SER A 251 -12.58 -38.18 36.11
N LYS A 252 -12.06 -38.55 37.29
CA LYS A 252 -11.43 -39.86 37.57
C LYS A 252 -12.28 -40.84 38.39
N SER A 253 -13.46 -40.48 38.88
CA SER A 253 -14.34 -41.43 39.58
C SER A 253 -15.80 -41.35 39.12
N LYS A 254 -16.29 -42.41 38.47
CA LYS A 254 -17.70 -42.54 38.06
C LYS A 254 -18.56 -42.97 39.25
N GLY A 255 -19.40 -42.06 39.76
CA GLY A 255 -20.48 -42.37 40.71
C GLY A 255 -21.52 -41.25 40.83
N LYS A 256 -22.80 -41.56 40.61
CA LYS A 256 -23.97 -40.66 40.65
C LYS A 256 -24.26 -40.05 42.03
N THR A 257 -24.48 -38.74 42.12
CA THR A 257 -25.45 -38.10 43.06
C THR A 257 -25.95 -36.72 42.59
N GLU A 258 -27.05 -36.28 43.19
CA GLU A 258 -28.10 -35.33 42.76
C GLU A 258 -27.77 -33.84 42.56
N ASN A 259 -28.60 -33.21 41.71
CA ASN A 259 -28.65 -31.79 41.33
C ASN A 259 -28.97 -30.82 42.48
N LYS A 260 -28.19 -29.72 42.57
CA LYS A 260 -28.65 -28.40 43.05
C LYS A 260 -28.34 -27.35 41.97
N PRO A 261 -29.18 -26.32 41.77
CA PRO A 261 -29.00 -25.40 40.65
C PRO A 261 -27.76 -24.53 40.86
N GLY A 262 -26.77 -24.67 39.98
CA GLY A 262 -25.61 -23.79 39.91
C GLY A 262 -26.03 -22.40 39.44
N PHE A 263 -25.41 -21.37 40.02
CA PHE A 263 -25.51 -20.01 39.52
C PHE A 263 -25.11 -19.98 38.04
N SER A 264 -25.96 -19.42 37.19
CA SER A 264 -25.62 -19.18 35.79
C SER A 264 -24.48 -18.17 35.70
N ILE A 265 -23.48 -18.47 34.86
CA ILE A 265 -22.36 -17.56 34.53
C ILE A 265 -22.87 -16.17 34.11
N VAL A 266 -24.04 -16.13 33.46
CA VAL A 266 -24.69 -14.90 33.01
C VAL A 266 -25.22 -14.06 34.19
N ASP A 267 -25.73 -14.71 35.24
CA ASP A 267 -26.27 -14.02 36.43
C ASP A 267 -25.16 -13.45 37.32
N ALA A 268 -24.01 -14.13 37.39
CA ALA A 268 -22.83 -13.64 38.09
C ALA A 268 -22.15 -12.47 37.34
N ALA A 269 -22.05 -12.56 36.01
CA ALA A 269 -21.48 -11.51 35.18
C ALA A 269 -22.31 -10.22 35.27
N SER A 270 -23.65 -10.33 35.26
CA SER A 270 -24.52 -9.15 35.29
C SER A 270 -24.52 -8.40 36.64
N ALA A 271 -24.17 -9.07 37.75
CA ALA A 271 -24.00 -8.44 39.06
C ALA A 271 -22.69 -7.63 39.17
N SER A 272 -21.64 -8.06 38.47
CA SER A 272 -20.32 -7.43 38.51
C SER A 272 -20.24 -6.07 37.81
N VAL A 273 -21.07 -5.86 36.78
CA VAL A 273 -21.03 -4.64 35.95
C VAL A 273 -21.82 -3.47 36.56
N HIS A 274 -22.78 -3.71 37.46
CA HIS A 274 -23.73 -2.68 37.89
C HIS A 274 -23.79 -2.41 39.41
N GLY A 275 -22.86 -2.95 40.21
CA GLY A 275 -22.73 -2.58 41.63
C GLY A 275 -24.01 -2.75 42.47
N ARG A 276 -24.85 -3.74 42.17
CA ARG A 276 -26.08 -4.01 42.94
C ARG A 276 -25.78 -4.93 44.12
N SER A 277 -26.29 -4.57 45.31
CA SER A 277 -26.25 -5.45 46.47
C SER A 277 -27.12 -6.69 46.24
N ALA A 278 -26.68 -7.84 46.76
CA ALA A 278 -27.31 -9.16 46.58
C ALA A 278 -28.79 -9.25 47.05
N ALA A 279 -29.30 -8.24 47.77
CA ALA A 279 -30.69 -8.16 48.18
C ALA A 279 -31.66 -7.88 47.01
N ALA A 280 -31.23 -7.09 46.01
CA ALA A 280 -32.07 -6.75 44.85
C ALA A 280 -32.26 -7.92 43.87
N ALA A 281 -31.40 -8.94 43.94
CA ALA A 281 -31.53 -10.16 43.14
C ALA A 281 -32.65 -11.09 43.64
N LYS A 282 -33.11 -10.93 44.89
CA LYS A 282 -34.10 -11.80 45.54
C LYS A 282 -35.57 -11.41 45.31
N ALA A 283 -35.88 -10.26 44.72
CA ALA A 283 -37.26 -9.80 44.54
C ALA A 283 -37.99 -10.53 43.39
N ALA A 284 -39.31 -10.75 43.55
CA ALA A 284 -40.16 -11.50 42.63
C ALA A 284 -40.41 -10.74 41.30
N SER A 285 -40.74 -11.47 40.22
CA SER A 285 -40.73 -10.92 38.86
C SER A 285 -41.75 -9.80 38.58
N ALA A 286 -42.85 -9.72 39.35
CA ALA A 286 -43.89 -8.70 39.17
C ALA A 286 -43.44 -7.29 39.61
N GLU A 287 -42.61 -7.19 40.65
CA GLU A 287 -42.03 -5.91 41.13
C GLU A 287 -41.00 -5.34 40.14
N LYS A 288 -40.35 -6.21 39.36
CA LYS A 288 -39.36 -5.84 38.35
C LYS A 288 -39.96 -5.12 37.14
N THR A 289 -41.25 -5.33 36.87
CA THR A 289 -41.95 -4.74 35.73
C THR A 289 -42.50 -3.34 36.07
N ALA A 290 -43.04 -3.15 37.27
CA ALA A 290 -43.49 -1.85 37.76
C ALA A 290 -42.33 -0.84 37.90
N ALA A 291 -41.19 -1.29 38.41
CA ALA A 291 -39.97 -0.46 38.51
C ALA A 291 -39.38 -0.11 37.12
N ARG A 292 -39.57 -0.97 36.10
CA ARG A 292 -39.16 -0.67 34.72
C ARG A 292 -40.02 0.40 34.04
N ILE A 293 -41.33 0.37 34.27
CA ILE A 293 -42.27 1.33 33.66
C ILE A 293 -42.09 2.71 34.31
N ALA A 294 -41.91 2.77 35.63
CA ALA A 294 -41.65 4.02 36.36
C ALA A 294 -40.33 4.70 35.93
N ALA A 295 -39.27 3.92 35.67
CA ALA A 295 -37.98 4.45 35.23
C ALA A 295 -37.98 4.95 33.76
N HIS A 296 -38.90 4.44 32.92
CA HIS A 296 -39.03 4.89 31.52
C HIS A 296 -39.85 6.19 31.40
N MET A 297 -40.79 6.44 32.32
CA MET A 297 -41.56 7.70 32.36
C MET A 297 -40.78 8.86 32.99
N ALA A 298 -39.75 8.58 33.78
CA ALA A 298 -38.91 9.60 34.44
C ALA A 298 -37.75 10.13 33.56
N GLY A 299 -37.58 9.66 32.32
CA GLY A 299 -36.58 10.18 31.39
C GLY A 299 -35.11 9.82 31.69
N ASP A 300 -34.82 9.09 32.77
CA ASP A 300 -33.46 8.80 33.26
C ASP A 300 -32.67 7.72 32.50
N ARG A 301 -32.97 7.51 31.21
CA ARG A 301 -32.12 6.70 30.33
C ARG A 301 -31.98 7.33 28.95
N ALA A 302 -30.80 7.88 28.67
CA ALA A 302 -30.33 8.05 27.32
C ALA A 302 -29.91 6.67 26.75
N PRO A 303 -30.37 6.28 25.55
CA PRO A 303 -29.95 5.02 24.94
C PRO A 303 -28.46 5.06 24.59
N VAL A 304 -27.73 4.04 25.04
CA VAL A 304 -26.27 3.89 24.91
C VAL A 304 -25.77 3.74 23.47
N ASN A 305 -26.67 3.71 22.48
CA ASN A 305 -26.32 3.55 21.07
C ASN A 305 -26.57 4.81 20.21
N ALA A 306 -26.91 5.96 20.80
CA ALA A 306 -27.14 7.19 20.01
C ALA A 306 -25.85 7.92 19.59
N LYS A 307 -24.67 7.52 20.07
CA LYS A 307 -23.37 8.14 19.69
C LYS A 307 -22.52 7.32 18.70
N MET A 308 -22.95 6.11 18.35
CA MET A 308 -22.32 5.34 17.26
C MET A 308 -22.97 5.57 15.88
N VAL A 309 -24.13 6.23 15.83
CA VAL A 309 -24.82 6.53 14.57
C VAL A 309 -24.35 7.84 13.92
N ILE A 310 -23.78 8.78 14.69
CA ILE A 310 -23.38 10.10 14.16
C ILE A 310 -22.00 10.08 13.44
N VAL A 311 -21.23 8.98 13.56
CA VAL A 311 -19.93 8.84 12.85
C VAL A 311 -20.03 7.91 11.63
N ILE A 312 -21.19 7.26 11.43
CA ILE A 312 -21.45 6.46 10.21
C ILE A 312 -22.21 7.29 9.17
N ASP A 313 -23.03 8.27 9.58
CA ASP A 313 -23.81 9.09 8.64
C ASP A 313 -23.06 10.25 7.96
N VAL A 314 -21.76 10.44 8.22
CA VAL A 314 -20.93 11.41 7.48
C VAL A 314 -19.85 10.73 6.61
N ILE A 315 -19.65 9.42 6.74
CA ILE A 315 -18.67 8.67 5.93
C ILE A 315 -19.32 8.08 4.66
N ALA A 316 -20.65 8.14 4.54
CA ALA A 316 -21.40 7.74 3.35
C ALA A 316 -21.59 8.86 2.30
N GLN A 317 -20.78 9.92 2.33
CA GLN A 317 -20.78 10.95 1.28
C GLN A 317 -19.46 10.98 0.51
N ASN A 318 -19.42 10.10 -0.50
CA ASN A 318 -18.75 10.28 -1.80
C ASN A 318 -17.21 10.23 -1.85
N SER A 319 -16.75 9.06 -2.32
CA SER A 319 -15.47 8.66 -2.92
C SER A 319 -14.15 9.25 -2.39
N CYS A 320 -13.11 8.42 -2.48
CA CYS A 320 -11.79 8.53 -1.86
C CYS A 320 -11.77 8.10 -0.39
N VAL A 321 -11.12 6.96 -0.14
CA VAL A 321 -10.80 6.49 1.21
C VAL A 321 -9.84 7.52 1.83
N PRO A 322 -10.23 8.23 2.89
CA PRO A 322 -9.36 9.21 3.51
C PRO A 322 -8.24 8.47 4.25
N GLN A 323 -6.98 8.60 3.78
CA GLN A 323 -5.83 8.06 4.50
C GLN A 323 -5.25 9.11 5.44
N VAL A 324 -4.99 8.72 6.69
CA VAL A 324 -4.33 9.56 7.70
C VAL A 324 -2.85 9.65 7.37
N LYS A 325 -2.37 10.81 6.91
CA LYS A 325 -0.95 10.99 6.58
C LYS A 325 -0.11 11.44 7.78
N SER A 326 -0.71 12.19 8.70
CA SER A 326 0.03 12.73 9.85
C SER A 326 -0.87 13.18 10.99
N ARG A 327 -0.40 12.94 12.21
CA ARG A 327 -0.96 13.47 13.46
C ARG A 327 -0.28 14.79 13.77
N PHE A 328 -1.03 15.88 13.88
CA PHE A 328 -0.49 17.15 14.37
C PHE A 328 -1.25 17.60 15.61
N THR A 329 -0.52 18.18 16.56
CA THR A 329 -1.09 18.77 17.77
C THR A 329 -1.23 20.26 17.55
N THR A 330 -2.38 20.84 17.87
CA THR A 330 -2.67 22.25 17.56
C THR A 330 -1.91 23.26 18.42
N GLY A 331 -1.11 22.84 19.40
CA GLY A 331 -0.11 23.68 20.09
C GLY A 331 -0.63 25.00 20.70
N ALA A 332 -1.93 25.19 20.83
CA ALA A 332 -2.51 26.46 21.22
C ALA A 332 -2.36 26.68 22.74
N ALA A 333 -1.48 27.59 23.13
CA ALA A 333 -1.42 28.09 24.50
C ALA A 333 -2.57 29.09 24.74
N SER A 334 -3.51 28.74 25.61
CA SER A 334 -4.63 29.61 26.01
C SER A 334 -4.11 30.86 26.73
N ARG A 335 -4.60 32.07 26.40
CA ARG A 335 -4.23 33.32 27.09
C ARG A 335 -5.23 33.64 28.22
N SER A 336 -4.74 33.70 29.46
CA SER A 336 -5.51 34.15 30.63
C SER A 336 -4.91 35.46 31.13
N PHE A 337 -5.75 36.46 31.42
CA PHE A 337 -5.32 37.85 31.65
C PHE A 337 -4.61 38.10 33.00
N THR A 338 -4.50 37.12 33.92
CA THR A 338 -4.01 37.39 35.29
C THR A 338 -3.15 36.32 36.00
N SER A 339 -2.67 35.24 35.37
CA SER A 339 -1.89 34.21 36.10
C SER A 339 -0.73 33.61 35.29
N THR A 340 0.42 33.42 35.96
CA THR A 340 1.74 33.03 35.39
C THR A 340 1.94 31.54 35.12
N ALA A 341 0.90 30.71 35.12
CA ALA A 341 1.00 29.29 34.81
C ALA A 341 -0.14 28.84 33.87
N TYR A 342 0.22 28.09 32.83
CA TYR A 342 -0.68 27.60 31.78
C TYR A 342 -0.77 26.07 31.84
N ASP A 343 -1.98 25.52 31.72
CA ASP A 343 -2.19 24.10 31.44
C ASP A 343 -2.20 23.89 29.91
N PRO A 344 -1.28 23.11 29.33
CA PRO A 344 -1.25 22.88 27.89
C PRO A 344 -2.40 21.97 27.46
N VAL A 345 -3.40 22.53 26.77
CA VAL A 345 -4.45 21.74 26.11
C VAL A 345 -4.00 21.43 24.69
N THR A 346 -3.55 20.19 24.46
CA THR A 346 -3.22 19.70 23.12
C THR A 346 -4.41 18.94 22.55
N LYS A 347 -4.90 19.38 21.38
CA LYS A 347 -5.85 18.59 20.60
C LYS A 347 -5.10 17.95 19.45
N ASN A 348 -5.19 16.62 19.37
CA ASN A 348 -4.67 15.87 18.24
C ASN A 348 -5.68 15.96 17.11
N GLU A 349 -5.27 16.60 16.03
CA GLU A 349 -6.04 16.68 14.80
C GLU A 349 -5.39 15.77 13.75
N PHE A 350 -6.24 15.10 12.99
CA PHE A 350 -5.82 14.20 11.92
C PHE A 350 -6.06 14.89 10.59
N GLU A 351 -5.00 15.05 9.80
CA GLU A 351 -5.15 15.47 8.41
C GLU A 351 -5.26 14.23 7.53
N TYR A 352 -6.43 14.09 6.89
CA TYR A 352 -6.68 13.07 5.91
C TYR A 352 -6.30 13.59 4.52
N VAL A 353 -5.29 12.99 3.91
CA VAL A 353 -4.96 13.30 2.52
C VAL A 353 -5.76 12.34 1.64
N LYS A 354 -6.65 12.89 0.82
CA LYS A 354 -7.38 12.14 -0.21
C LYS A 354 -6.38 11.65 -1.26
N VAL A 355 -6.08 10.35 -1.28
CA VAL A 355 -5.26 9.74 -2.34
C VAL A 355 -6.13 9.56 -3.58
N GLU A 356 -5.72 10.14 -4.70
CA GLU A 356 -6.37 9.94 -6.00
C GLU A 356 -6.26 8.47 -6.41
N LYS A 357 -7.39 7.77 -6.48
CA LYS A 357 -7.46 6.42 -7.03
C LYS A 357 -7.47 6.49 -8.55
N ASN A 358 -6.58 5.73 -9.19
CA ASN A 358 -6.53 5.59 -10.64
C ASN A 358 -6.99 4.18 -11.04
N PRO A 359 -8.30 3.95 -11.18
CA PRO A 359 -8.81 2.63 -11.56
C PRO A 359 -8.44 2.30 -13.01
N LYS A 360 -8.06 1.05 -13.27
CA LYS A 360 -7.76 0.56 -14.63
C LYS A 360 -9.02 0.15 -15.40
N LYS A 361 -10.12 -0.13 -14.71
CA LYS A 361 -11.38 -0.58 -15.30
C LYS A 361 -12.17 0.60 -15.87
N LYS A 362 -12.94 0.34 -16.93
CA LYS A 362 -13.87 1.32 -17.51
C LYS A 362 -15.16 1.38 -16.69
N GLY A 363 -15.75 2.57 -16.59
CA GLY A 363 -17.06 2.78 -15.95
C GLY A 363 -18.19 2.72 -16.96
N TYR A 364 -19.40 2.37 -16.51
CA TYR A 364 -20.61 2.37 -17.35
C TYR A 364 -21.77 3.05 -16.62
N VAL A 365 -22.38 4.02 -17.30
CA VAL A 365 -23.50 4.81 -16.78
C VAL A 365 -24.61 4.86 -17.81
N GLN A 366 -25.85 4.75 -17.37
CA GLN A 366 -27.04 4.94 -18.19
C GLN A 366 -27.79 6.17 -17.71
N LEU A 367 -28.01 7.11 -18.64
CA LEU A 367 -28.86 8.28 -18.44
C LEU A 367 -30.25 7.96 -18.99
N HIS A 368 -31.26 7.99 -18.13
CA HIS A 368 -32.66 7.91 -18.55
C HIS A 368 -33.14 9.31 -18.89
N THR A 369 -33.35 9.60 -20.17
CA THR A 369 -33.81 10.91 -20.64
C THR A 369 -35.26 10.86 -21.11
N THR A 370 -35.87 12.02 -21.36
CA THR A 370 -37.24 12.10 -21.92
C THR A 370 -37.39 11.43 -23.28
N HIS A 371 -36.33 11.40 -24.10
CA HIS A 371 -36.36 10.79 -25.43
C HIS A 371 -35.90 9.32 -25.45
N GLY A 372 -35.51 8.77 -24.29
CA GLY A 372 -35.02 7.40 -24.14
C GLY A 372 -33.70 7.32 -23.39
N ASP A 373 -33.09 6.14 -23.42
CA ASP A 373 -31.89 5.87 -22.64
C ASP A 373 -30.61 6.13 -23.44
N LEU A 374 -29.58 6.62 -22.75
CA LEU A 374 -28.23 6.80 -23.26
C LEU A 374 -27.22 6.04 -22.40
N ASN A 375 -26.52 5.09 -23.00
CA ASN A 375 -25.49 4.30 -22.32
C ASN A 375 -24.11 4.88 -22.64
N ILE A 376 -23.42 5.35 -21.61
CA ILE A 376 -22.11 5.99 -21.69
C ILE A 376 -21.06 5.06 -21.06
N GLN A 377 -19.99 4.81 -21.82
CA GLN A 377 -18.76 4.21 -21.33
C GLN A 377 -17.78 5.32 -20.93
N LEU A 378 -17.19 5.19 -19.75
CA LEU A 378 -16.25 6.14 -19.16
C LEU A 378 -14.82 5.58 -19.17
N HIS A 379 -13.87 6.42 -19.54
CA HIS A 379 -12.43 6.13 -19.61
C HIS A 379 -11.72 6.49 -18.29
N CYS A 380 -12.06 5.78 -17.22
CA CYS A 380 -11.53 6.06 -15.86
C CYS A 380 -10.01 5.84 -15.74
N ASP A 381 -9.43 5.06 -16.66
CA ASP A 381 -7.99 4.80 -16.79
C ASP A 381 -7.19 6.03 -17.22
N MET A 382 -7.76 6.82 -18.13
CA MET A 382 -7.09 7.97 -18.74
C MET A 382 -7.48 9.29 -18.07
N THR A 383 -8.72 9.41 -17.60
CA THR A 383 -9.28 10.63 -17.00
C THR A 383 -9.88 10.33 -15.62
N PRO A 384 -9.03 9.97 -14.62
CA PRO A 384 -9.50 9.46 -13.34
C PRO A 384 -10.25 10.51 -12.52
N ARG A 385 -9.81 11.78 -12.49
CA ARG A 385 -10.53 12.81 -11.72
C ARG A 385 -11.87 13.15 -12.37
N THR A 386 -11.88 13.26 -13.69
CA THR A 386 -13.10 13.62 -14.41
C THR A 386 -14.18 12.54 -14.26
N CYS A 387 -13.78 11.27 -14.39
CA CYS A 387 -14.67 10.13 -14.22
C CYS A 387 -15.15 9.98 -12.78
N GLU A 388 -14.29 10.20 -11.78
CA GLU A 388 -14.68 10.20 -10.37
C GLU A 388 -15.75 11.26 -10.12
N ASN A 389 -15.52 12.51 -10.56
CA ASN A 389 -16.48 13.59 -10.42
C ASN A 389 -17.83 13.25 -11.08
N PHE A 390 -17.82 12.71 -12.30
CA PHE A 390 -19.06 12.36 -12.99
C PHE A 390 -19.83 11.23 -12.28
N LEU A 391 -19.16 10.13 -11.94
CA LEU A 391 -19.80 8.97 -11.29
C LEU A 391 -20.39 9.31 -9.94
N THR A 392 -19.66 10.08 -9.13
CA THR A 392 -20.10 10.49 -7.79
C THR A 392 -21.28 11.46 -7.85
N LEU A 393 -21.30 12.39 -8.80
CA LEU A 393 -22.48 13.24 -9.05
C LEU A 393 -23.68 12.40 -9.51
N CYS A 394 -23.47 11.36 -10.31
CA CYS A 394 -24.51 10.41 -10.68
C CYS A 394 -25.07 9.65 -9.47
N GLU A 395 -24.20 9.16 -8.58
CA GLU A 395 -24.60 8.44 -7.36
C GLU A 395 -25.36 9.33 -6.37
N GLN A 396 -24.94 10.60 -6.23
CA GLN A 396 -25.66 11.60 -5.44
C GLN A 396 -27.03 11.96 -6.03
N GLY A 397 -27.32 11.55 -7.27
CA GLY A 397 -28.52 11.93 -7.99
C GLY A 397 -28.52 13.41 -8.41
N TYR A 398 -27.35 14.05 -8.51
CA TYR A 398 -27.19 15.47 -8.85
C TYR A 398 -27.78 15.80 -10.23
N TYR A 399 -27.74 14.85 -11.16
CA TYR A 399 -28.26 15.02 -12.52
C TYR A 399 -29.75 14.68 -12.67
N ASN A 400 -30.44 14.29 -11.59
CA ASN A 400 -31.87 13.97 -11.66
C ASN A 400 -32.71 15.23 -11.85
N GLY A 401 -33.52 15.27 -12.90
CA GLY A 401 -34.31 16.44 -13.30
C GLY A 401 -33.52 17.52 -14.04
N VAL A 402 -32.24 17.30 -14.36
CA VAL A 402 -31.40 18.30 -15.02
C VAL A 402 -31.70 18.37 -16.51
N ILE A 403 -31.87 19.59 -17.02
CA ILE A 403 -32.15 19.86 -18.44
C ILE A 403 -30.87 19.98 -19.28
N PHE A 404 -31.00 19.65 -20.58
CA PHE A 404 -30.03 20.03 -21.60
C PHE A 404 -30.38 21.43 -22.09
N HIS A 405 -29.72 22.43 -21.53
CA HIS A 405 -30.03 23.84 -21.77
C HIS A 405 -29.48 24.35 -23.11
N ARG A 406 -28.63 23.60 -23.82
CA ARG A 406 -28.06 24.05 -25.11
C ARG A 406 -27.94 22.88 -26.09
N ASN A 407 -28.46 23.05 -27.30
CA ASN A 407 -28.49 22.02 -28.35
C ASN A 407 -28.16 22.66 -29.70
N ILE A 408 -27.02 22.32 -30.29
CA ILE A 408 -26.60 22.80 -31.60
C ILE A 408 -26.57 21.63 -32.57
N ARG A 409 -27.47 21.66 -33.56
CA ARG A 409 -27.56 20.63 -34.60
C ARG A 409 -26.23 20.44 -35.32
N ASN A 410 -25.86 19.19 -35.60
CA ASN A 410 -24.59 18.79 -36.21
C ASN A 410 -23.33 19.19 -35.42
N PHE A 411 -23.45 19.65 -34.19
CA PHE A 411 -22.31 20.00 -33.34
C PHE A 411 -22.37 19.26 -32.01
N MET A 412 -23.17 19.73 -31.06
CA MET A 412 -23.17 19.20 -29.69
C MET A 412 -24.45 19.50 -28.94
N ILE A 413 -24.71 18.73 -27.89
CA ILE A 413 -25.73 18.98 -26.88
C ILE A 413 -25.07 19.06 -25.50
N GLN A 414 -25.37 20.11 -24.75
CA GLN A 414 -24.76 20.43 -23.46
C GLN A 414 -25.79 20.40 -22.34
N GLY A 415 -25.40 19.82 -21.21
CA GLY A 415 -26.21 19.66 -20.01
C GLY A 415 -25.35 19.62 -18.75
N GLY A 416 -25.94 19.15 -17.65
CA GLY A 416 -25.24 19.00 -16.37
C GLY A 416 -25.21 20.27 -15.51
N ASP A 417 -26.01 21.28 -15.83
CA ASP A 417 -26.24 22.46 -14.98
C ASP A 417 -27.59 22.33 -14.25
N PRO A 418 -27.63 22.14 -12.92
CA PRO A 418 -28.88 22.01 -12.17
C PRO A 418 -29.71 23.30 -12.17
N THR A 419 -29.10 24.45 -12.43
CA THR A 419 -29.82 25.73 -12.52
C THR A 419 -30.50 25.93 -13.87
N GLY A 420 -30.11 25.17 -14.90
CA GLY A 420 -30.60 25.32 -16.27
C GLY A 420 -30.21 26.64 -16.97
N THR A 421 -29.38 27.48 -16.34
CA THR A 421 -28.99 28.79 -16.89
C THR A 421 -27.86 28.69 -17.92
N GLY A 422 -27.04 27.64 -17.81
CA GLY A 422 -25.82 27.40 -18.59
C GLY A 422 -24.55 27.93 -17.92
N ARG A 423 -24.65 28.60 -16.78
CA ARG A 423 -23.50 29.15 -16.03
C ARG A 423 -23.28 28.48 -14.67
N GLY A 424 -24.19 27.62 -14.23
CA GLY A 424 -24.11 26.93 -12.95
C GLY A 424 -23.34 25.63 -13.02
N GLY A 425 -23.35 24.88 -11.92
CA GLY A 425 -22.72 23.57 -11.83
C GLY A 425 -21.42 23.58 -11.04
N GLU A 426 -21.35 22.70 -10.04
CA GLU A 426 -20.22 22.57 -9.13
C GLU A 426 -19.66 21.15 -9.19
N SER A 427 -18.35 21.01 -9.00
CA SER A 427 -17.73 19.70 -8.85
C SER A 427 -18.00 19.12 -7.46
N ILE A 428 -17.71 17.83 -7.26
CA ILE A 428 -17.79 17.21 -5.92
C ILE A 428 -16.85 17.85 -4.88
N TRP A 429 -15.83 18.57 -5.32
CA TRP A 429 -14.87 19.23 -4.44
C TRP A 429 -15.27 20.67 -4.10
N GLY A 430 -16.40 21.16 -4.62
CA GLY A 430 -16.84 22.55 -4.48
C GLY A 430 -15.94 23.57 -5.18
N LYS A 431 -14.93 23.12 -5.93
CA LYS A 431 -13.97 23.96 -6.67
C LYS A 431 -13.75 23.39 -8.07
N SER A 432 -13.41 24.25 -9.02
CA SER A 432 -13.07 23.76 -10.37
C SER A 432 -11.81 22.88 -10.35
N PHE A 433 -11.75 21.90 -11.25
CA PHE A 433 -10.63 20.94 -11.32
C PHE A 433 -9.91 20.95 -12.67
N LYS A 434 -8.67 20.43 -12.66
CA LYS A 434 -7.73 20.43 -13.79
C LYS A 434 -8.26 19.67 -15.01
N ASP A 435 -7.92 20.13 -16.21
CA ASP A 435 -8.12 19.38 -17.45
C ASP A 435 -7.22 18.12 -17.52
N GLU A 436 -7.74 17.03 -18.05
CA GLU A 436 -7.04 15.75 -18.24
C GLU A 436 -6.97 15.41 -19.74
N LEU A 437 -6.09 16.11 -20.46
CA LEU A 437 -5.99 16.02 -21.91
C LEU A 437 -5.07 14.86 -22.34
N ASN A 438 -5.59 13.93 -23.15
CA ASN A 438 -4.86 12.79 -23.65
C ASN A 438 -4.87 12.76 -25.19
N SER A 439 -3.72 12.43 -25.81
CA SER A 439 -3.61 12.33 -27.28
C SER A 439 -4.45 11.22 -27.91
N LYS A 440 -4.82 10.20 -27.12
CA LYS A 440 -5.67 9.08 -27.54
C LYS A 440 -7.16 9.46 -27.57
N LEU A 441 -7.56 10.40 -26.72
CA LEU A 441 -8.95 10.82 -26.54
C LEU A 441 -9.17 12.13 -27.29
N LEU A 442 -9.55 11.98 -28.55
CA LEU A 442 -9.85 13.10 -29.45
C LEU A 442 -11.37 13.21 -29.65
N HIS A 443 -11.83 14.41 -30.00
CA HIS A 443 -13.22 14.69 -30.37
C HIS A 443 -13.56 14.18 -31.78
N SER A 444 -13.23 12.91 -32.03
CA SER A 444 -13.40 12.23 -33.30
C SER A 444 -14.55 11.23 -33.20
N GLY A 445 -15.66 11.56 -33.87
CA GLY A 445 -16.83 10.69 -33.94
C GLY A 445 -18.06 11.28 -33.25
N ARG A 446 -19.21 10.67 -33.53
CA ARG A 446 -20.48 10.96 -32.88
C ARG A 446 -20.55 10.22 -31.54
N GLY A 447 -21.12 10.87 -30.53
CA GLY A 447 -21.31 10.29 -29.21
C GLY A 447 -20.12 10.44 -28.27
N VAL A 448 -19.09 11.23 -28.62
CA VAL A 448 -18.01 11.54 -27.68
C VAL A 448 -18.55 12.45 -26.57
N VAL A 449 -18.23 12.13 -25.31
CA VAL A 449 -18.65 12.87 -24.12
C VAL A 449 -17.47 13.62 -23.53
N SER A 450 -17.65 14.91 -23.25
CA SER A 450 -16.56 15.78 -22.80
C SER A 450 -17.04 16.85 -21.81
N MET A 451 -16.14 17.33 -20.96
CA MET A 451 -16.46 18.37 -19.97
C MET A 451 -16.56 19.75 -20.60
N ALA A 452 -17.58 20.51 -20.22
CA ALA A 452 -17.66 21.93 -20.53
C ALA A 452 -16.78 22.72 -19.54
N ASN A 453 -16.08 23.73 -20.04
CA ASN A 453 -15.23 24.62 -19.24
C ASN A 453 -15.33 26.07 -19.75
N SER A 454 -14.90 27.01 -18.91
CA SER A 454 -14.86 28.46 -19.23
C SER A 454 -13.43 28.98 -19.43
N GLY A 455 -12.50 28.06 -19.67
CA GLY A 455 -11.06 28.31 -19.72
C GLY A 455 -10.26 27.12 -19.19
N PRO A 456 -8.93 27.16 -19.29
CA PRO A 456 -8.06 26.08 -18.82
C PRO A 456 -8.29 25.76 -17.33
N HIS A 457 -8.42 24.48 -17.00
CA HIS A 457 -8.57 23.95 -15.64
C HIS A 457 -9.81 24.44 -14.88
N THR A 458 -10.90 24.74 -15.58
CA THR A 458 -12.16 25.24 -14.99
C THR A 458 -13.32 24.22 -15.07
N ASN A 459 -13.03 22.93 -14.98
CA ASN A 459 -14.08 21.90 -15.06
C ASN A 459 -14.97 21.91 -13.81
N GLY A 460 -16.29 21.73 -14.01
CA GLY A 460 -17.31 21.64 -12.95
C GLY A 460 -18.15 20.37 -13.10
N SER A 461 -19.47 20.50 -13.18
CA SER A 461 -20.40 19.37 -13.43
C SER A 461 -20.97 19.33 -14.85
N GLN A 462 -20.82 20.42 -15.62
CA GLN A 462 -21.36 20.50 -16.97
C GLN A 462 -20.59 19.64 -17.96
N PHE A 463 -21.31 18.96 -18.84
CA PHE A 463 -20.74 18.12 -19.90
C PHE A 463 -21.55 18.28 -21.19
N PHE A 464 -20.94 17.90 -22.30
CA PHE A 464 -21.59 17.88 -23.60
C PHE A 464 -21.31 16.58 -24.35
N ILE A 465 -22.23 16.23 -25.23
CA ILE A 465 -22.17 15.07 -26.12
C ILE A 465 -22.10 15.58 -27.55
N LEU A 466 -21.14 15.08 -28.33
CA LEU A 466 -20.96 15.48 -29.73
C LEU A 466 -21.91 14.73 -30.67
N TYR A 467 -22.53 15.47 -31.58
CA TYR A 467 -23.26 14.90 -32.71
C TYR A 467 -22.36 14.59 -33.91
N LYS A 468 -21.26 15.34 -34.04
CA LYS A 468 -20.26 15.24 -35.12
C LYS A 468 -18.86 15.45 -34.55
N SER A 469 -17.84 14.94 -35.26
CA SER A 469 -16.44 15.19 -34.94
C SER A 469 -16.11 16.68 -34.92
N ALA A 470 -15.41 17.14 -33.89
CA ALA A 470 -15.10 18.54 -33.65
C ALA A 470 -13.62 18.74 -33.29
N ASN A 471 -12.74 18.72 -34.29
CA ASN A 471 -11.29 18.78 -34.08
C ASN A 471 -10.80 20.06 -33.40
N HIS A 472 -11.55 21.16 -33.48
CA HIS A 472 -11.19 22.44 -32.86
C HIS A 472 -11.34 22.47 -31.32
N LEU A 473 -12.02 21.45 -30.75
CA LEU A 473 -12.17 21.25 -29.30
C LEU A 473 -11.06 20.38 -28.70
N ASN A 474 -10.26 19.73 -29.55
CA ASN A 474 -9.12 18.92 -29.10
C ASN A 474 -8.15 19.75 -28.27
N TYR A 475 -7.68 19.16 -27.16
CA TYR A 475 -6.78 19.80 -26.19
C TYR A 475 -7.35 21.06 -25.50
N LYS A 476 -8.65 21.32 -25.61
CA LYS A 476 -9.34 22.37 -24.85
C LYS A 476 -10.32 21.81 -23.84
N HIS A 477 -11.02 20.75 -24.21
CA HIS A 477 -11.99 20.07 -23.35
C HIS A 477 -11.51 18.65 -23.04
N THR A 478 -11.75 18.24 -21.79
CA THR A 478 -11.42 16.89 -21.33
C THR A 478 -12.45 15.90 -21.85
N VAL A 479 -12.02 15.01 -22.73
CA VAL A 479 -12.82 13.88 -23.21
C VAL A 479 -12.70 12.76 -22.19
N PHE A 480 -13.81 12.32 -21.59
CA PHE A 480 -13.78 11.31 -20.52
C PHE A 480 -14.67 10.09 -20.82
N GLY A 481 -15.47 10.10 -21.88
CA GLY A 481 -16.32 8.97 -22.22
C GLY A 481 -16.87 8.98 -23.65
N MET A 482 -17.59 7.93 -23.99
CA MET A 482 -18.30 7.79 -25.26
C MET A 482 -19.66 7.10 -25.07
N VAL A 483 -20.65 7.50 -25.87
CA VAL A 483 -21.95 6.85 -25.97
C VAL A 483 -21.78 5.53 -26.73
N VAL A 484 -22.05 4.41 -26.06
CA VAL A 484 -21.98 3.06 -26.63
C VAL A 484 -23.36 2.56 -27.05
N GLY A 485 -24.43 3.02 -26.39
CA GLY A 485 -25.81 2.66 -26.69
C GLY A 485 -26.74 3.87 -26.64
N GLY A 486 -27.84 3.85 -27.40
CA GLY A 486 -28.78 4.97 -27.47
C GLY A 486 -28.48 6.01 -28.56
N LEU A 487 -27.74 5.64 -29.61
CA LEU A 487 -27.47 6.54 -30.75
C LEU A 487 -28.76 7.01 -31.47
N THR A 488 -29.82 6.21 -31.41
CA THR A 488 -31.16 6.56 -31.92
C THR A 488 -31.78 7.68 -31.08
N THR A 489 -31.71 7.58 -29.75
CA THR A 489 -32.11 8.63 -28.79
C THR A 489 -31.35 9.93 -29.05
N LEU A 490 -30.03 9.84 -29.18
CA LEU A 490 -29.18 11.01 -29.48
C LEU A 490 -29.60 11.68 -30.81
N SER A 491 -29.99 10.89 -31.81
CA SER A 491 -30.48 11.39 -33.09
C SER A 491 -31.89 11.98 -33.02
N ALA A 492 -32.71 11.56 -32.05
CA ALA A 492 -34.00 12.18 -31.77
C ALA A 492 -33.83 13.52 -31.07
N MET A 493 -32.94 13.60 -30.07
CA MET A 493 -32.59 14.85 -29.35
C MET A 493 -32.03 15.92 -30.29
N GLU A 494 -31.25 15.52 -31.30
CA GLU A 494 -30.71 16.44 -32.31
C GLU A 494 -31.80 17.08 -33.18
N LYS A 495 -32.92 16.39 -33.42
CA LYS A 495 -34.01 16.88 -34.29
C LYS A 495 -34.90 17.90 -33.61
N VAL A 496 -34.84 18.03 -32.29
CA VAL A 496 -35.64 18.98 -31.52
C VAL A 496 -35.37 20.41 -32.04
N PRO A 497 -36.41 21.23 -32.29
CA PRO A 497 -36.23 22.62 -32.69
C PRO A 497 -35.70 23.46 -31.52
N VAL A 498 -34.86 24.45 -31.85
CA VAL A 498 -34.16 25.28 -30.88
C VAL A 498 -34.50 26.76 -31.11
N ASP A 499 -34.43 27.54 -30.05
CA ASP A 499 -34.61 28.99 -30.04
C ASP A 499 -33.32 29.72 -30.46
N ASP A 500 -33.36 31.04 -30.56
CA ASP A 500 -32.22 31.89 -30.96
C ASP A 500 -31.01 31.77 -30.01
N ASP A 501 -31.24 31.42 -28.73
CA ASP A 501 -30.21 31.19 -27.71
C ASP A 501 -29.71 29.72 -27.66
N ASP A 502 -29.90 28.95 -28.74
CA ASP A 502 -29.59 27.50 -28.84
C ASP A 502 -30.34 26.63 -27.81
N ARG A 503 -31.42 27.13 -27.20
CA ARG A 503 -32.22 26.42 -26.19
C ARG A 503 -33.28 25.53 -26.87
N PRO A 504 -33.40 24.23 -26.53
CA PRO A 504 -34.49 23.40 -27.04
C PRO A 504 -35.87 23.95 -26.67
N LEU A 505 -36.78 24.02 -27.65
CA LEU A 505 -38.17 24.40 -27.41
C LEU A 505 -38.92 23.31 -26.63
N GLU A 506 -38.63 22.05 -26.94
CA GLU A 506 -39.08 20.90 -26.14
C GLU A 506 -38.02 20.60 -25.09
N GLU A 507 -38.43 20.57 -23.83
CA GLU A 507 -37.51 20.36 -22.71
C GLU A 507 -36.95 18.95 -22.71
N ILE A 508 -35.65 18.83 -22.96
CA ILE A 508 -34.91 17.58 -22.86
C ILE A 508 -34.28 17.51 -21.47
N LYS A 509 -34.69 16.55 -20.65
CA LYS A 509 -34.19 16.37 -19.29
C LYS A 509 -33.74 14.96 -19.00
N ILE A 510 -32.83 14.85 -18.04
CA ILE A 510 -32.39 13.59 -17.44
C ILE A 510 -33.35 13.28 -16.29
N ASN A 511 -34.15 12.23 -16.41
CA ASN A 511 -35.09 11.82 -15.37
C ASN A 511 -34.38 11.14 -14.21
N SER A 512 -33.50 10.18 -14.53
CA SER A 512 -32.71 9.45 -13.56
C SER A 512 -31.40 8.96 -14.17
N VAL A 513 -30.44 8.65 -13.31
CA VAL A 513 -29.17 8.06 -13.71
C VAL A 513 -28.98 6.72 -13.00
N THR A 514 -28.55 5.71 -13.74
CA THR A 514 -28.20 4.39 -13.20
C THR A 514 -26.74 4.10 -13.50
N VAL A 515 -25.95 3.86 -12.45
CA VAL A 515 -24.55 3.48 -12.57
C VAL A 515 -24.47 1.95 -12.59
N PHE A 516 -23.96 1.38 -13.69
CA PHE A 516 -23.84 -0.07 -13.83
C PHE A 516 -22.53 -0.61 -13.27
N VAL A 517 -21.43 0.10 -13.55
CA VAL A 517 -20.10 -0.29 -13.11
C VAL A 517 -19.42 0.95 -12.58
N ASN A 518 -19.18 0.96 -11.27
CA ASN A 518 -18.38 1.98 -10.61
C ASN A 518 -17.01 1.39 -10.23
N PRO A 519 -15.94 1.73 -10.97
CA PRO A 519 -14.62 1.17 -10.71
C PRO A 519 -13.88 1.79 -9.51
N TYR A 520 -14.49 2.77 -8.80
CA TYR A 520 -13.89 3.43 -7.65
C TYR A 520 -14.34 2.87 -6.30
N THR A 521 -15.56 2.31 -6.23
CA THR A 521 -16.15 1.73 -5.02
C THR A 521 -15.84 0.25 -4.90
N GLU A 522 -15.87 -0.47 -6.02
CA GLU A 522 -15.48 -1.88 -6.07
C GLU A 522 -13.94 -1.96 -5.93
N PRO A 523 -13.41 -2.63 -4.89
CA PRO A 523 -11.99 -2.91 -4.82
C PRO A 523 -11.59 -3.75 -6.05
N ASP A 524 -10.43 -3.47 -6.63
CA ASP A 524 -9.92 -4.33 -7.67
C ASP A 524 -9.67 -5.73 -7.09
N GLU A 525 -9.96 -6.79 -7.85
CA GLU A 525 -9.73 -8.17 -7.39
C GLU A 525 -8.27 -8.41 -6.97
N GLU A 526 -7.34 -7.57 -7.46
CA GLU A 526 -5.94 -7.51 -7.05
C GLU A 526 -5.79 -6.96 -5.62
N GLU A 527 -6.47 -5.84 -5.28
CA GLU A 527 -6.47 -5.26 -3.93
C GLU A 527 -7.17 -6.17 -2.92
N GLU A 528 -8.23 -6.88 -3.32
CA GLU A 528 -8.88 -7.87 -2.45
C GLU A 528 -7.98 -9.09 -2.19
N LYS A 529 -7.24 -9.54 -3.21
CA LYS A 529 -6.25 -10.63 -3.05
C LYS A 529 -5.09 -10.19 -2.17
N GLU A 530 -4.56 -8.99 -2.37
CA GLU A 530 -3.50 -8.44 -1.52
C GLU A 530 -3.97 -8.30 -0.07
N LYS A 531 -5.19 -7.79 0.18
CA LYS A 531 -5.77 -7.74 1.54
C LYS A 531 -5.97 -9.12 2.14
N ASN A 532 -6.47 -10.09 1.37
CA ASN A 532 -6.65 -11.45 1.86
C ASN A 532 -5.29 -12.14 2.14
N GLU A 533 -4.26 -11.86 1.34
CA GLU A 533 -2.89 -12.33 1.57
C GLU A 533 -2.28 -11.66 2.81
N GLU A 534 -2.50 -10.35 3.02
CA GLU A 534 -2.11 -9.64 4.23
C GLU A 534 -2.84 -10.18 5.47
N GLU A 535 -4.16 -10.39 5.40
CA GLU A 535 -4.94 -10.97 6.49
C GLU A 535 -4.50 -12.39 6.82
N ASN A 536 -4.22 -13.22 5.81
CA ASN A 536 -3.70 -14.58 6.04
C ASN A 536 -2.29 -14.56 6.65
N ASN A 537 -1.40 -13.67 6.21
CA ASN A 537 -0.06 -13.52 6.79
C ASN A 537 -0.13 -13.03 8.25
N VAL A 538 -1.06 -12.13 8.59
CA VAL A 538 -1.28 -11.67 9.97
C VAL A 538 -1.81 -12.80 10.86
N VAL A 539 -2.71 -13.65 10.35
CA VAL A 539 -3.20 -14.83 11.08
C VAL A 539 -2.09 -15.87 11.28
N ASP A 540 -1.23 -16.07 10.28
CA ASP A 540 -0.07 -16.96 10.39
C ASP A 540 0.93 -16.43 11.42
N GLU A 541 1.25 -15.13 11.40
CA GLU A 541 2.11 -14.48 12.41
C GLU A 541 1.51 -14.53 13.82
N GLU A 542 0.20 -14.34 13.99
CA GLU A 542 -0.47 -14.50 15.28
C GLU A 542 -0.47 -15.96 15.76
N SER A 543 -0.63 -16.94 14.85
CA SER A 543 -0.61 -18.35 15.19
C SER A 543 0.78 -18.86 15.63
N GLU A 544 1.85 -18.35 14.99
CA GLU A 544 3.23 -18.63 15.41
C GLU A 544 3.58 -17.95 16.73
N LYS A 545 3.05 -16.73 16.97
CA LYS A 545 3.25 -15.99 18.22
C LYS A 545 2.47 -16.60 19.40
N VAL A 546 1.30 -17.17 19.15
CA VAL A 546 0.51 -17.92 20.15
C VAL A 546 1.14 -19.28 20.46
N GLY A 547 1.84 -19.91 19.51
CA GLY A 547 2.53 -21.18 19.68
C GLY A 547 3.75 -21.14 20.64
N SER A 548 4.34 -19.97 20.88
CA SER A 548 5.51 -19.83 21.76
C SER A 548 5.18 -19.51 23.22
N TRP A 549 3.93 -19.21 23.56
CA TRP A 549 3.54 -18.78 24.92
C TRP A 549 2.84 -19.87 25.76
N TYR A 550 2.41 -20.98 25.15
CA TYR A 550 1.82 -22.13 25.86
C TYR A 550 2.78 -23.34 25.88
N SER A 551 3.99 -23.13 26.38
CA SER A 551 4.83 -24.22 26.91
C SER A 551 4.89 -24.08 28.42
N ASN A 552 4.08 -24.88 29.11
CA ASN A 552 3.93 -24.89 30.56
C ASN A 552 5.25 -25.37 31.23
N PRO A 553 5.91 -24.60 32.10
CA PRO A 553 7.09 -25.06 32.84
C PRO A 553 6.62 -25.81 34.09
N GLY A 554 6.39 -27.11 33.97
CA GLY A 554 5.87 -27.89 35.11
C GLY A 554 5.56 -29.35 34.81
N ALA A 555 6.52 -30.10 34.29
CA ALA A 555 6.54 -31.56 34.37
C ALA A 555 8.00 -32.05 34.25
N ALA A 556 8.74 -31.96 35.35
CA ALA A 556 10.05 -32.61 35.47
C ALA A 556 9.84 -34.02 36.06
N ASP A 557 10.21 -35.00 35.24
CA ASP A 557 10.84 -36.30 35.50
C ASP A 557 10.56 -37.11 36.79
N GLY A 558 10.33 -38.41 36.61
CA GLY A 558 10.25 -39.42 37.67
C GLY A 558 9.71 -40.77 37.18
N GLY A 559 10.59 -41.70 36.80
CA GLY A 559 10.27 -43.14 36.64
C GLY A 559 9.86 -43.80 37.98
N ALA A 560 9.35 -45.03 38.08
CA ALA A 560 9.23 -46.17 37.17
C ALA A 560 8.22 -47.20 37.75
N VAL A 561 8.07 -48.35 37.05
CA VAL A 561 7.40 -49.64 37.42
C VAL A 561 5.89 -49.68 37.12
N GLY A 562 5.32 -50.64 36.39
CA GLY A 562 5.79 -51.87 35.77
C GLY A 562 4.60 -52.85 35.62
N GLY A 563 4.44 -53.47 34.44
CA GLY A 563 3.47 -54.56 34.25
C GLY A 563 3.10 -54.86 32.80
N GLY A 564 3.97 -55.58 32.07
CA GLY A 564 3.57 -56.18 30.78
C GLY A 564 4.71 -56.60 29.84
N GLY A 565 5.43 -57.67 30.17
CA GLY A 565 6.14 -58.51 29.17
C GLY A 565 7.64 -58.23 28.98
N VAL A 566 8.47 -58.98 29.72
CA VAL A 566 9.93 -59.05 29.49
C VAL A 566 10.21 -60.22 28.55
N GLY A 567 10.92 -59.97 27.44
CA GLY A 567 11.41 -61.04 26.58
C GLY A 567 12.22 -60.57 25.37
N LYS A 568 13.54 -60.76 25.46
CA LYS A 568 14.50 -61.00 24.35
C LYS A 568 15.15 -59.78 23.67
N TYR A 569 16.26 -59.35 24.27
CA TYR A 569 17.45 -58.98 23.49
C TYR A 569 18.17 -60.27 23.05
N LEU A 570 18.47 -60.39 21.75
CA LEU A 570 19.78 -60.75 21.17
C LEU A 570 19.68 -61.46 19.79
N LYS A 571 20.21 -60.74 18.80
CA LYS A 571 20.85 -61.12 17.51
C LYS A 571 20.09 -61.97 16.48
N ALA A 572 19.95 -61.40 15.27
CA ALA A 572 20.58 -61.95 14.07
C ALA A 572 20.77 -60.86 12.98
N ARG A 573 22.03 -60.58 12.65
CA ARG A 573 22.49 -60.04 11.36
C ARG A 573 23.34 -61.16 10.75
N THR A 574 22.99 -61.60 9.55
CA THR A 574 23.78 -62.45 8.62
C THR A 574 23.22 -62.17 7.22
N ALA A 575 23.94 -62.11 6.11
CA ALA A 575 25.33 -61.86 5.70
C ALA A 575 25.22 -61.58 4.16
N PRO A 576 26.27 -61.14 3.44
CA PRO A 576 27.19 -62.15 2.91
C PRO A 576 28.65 -61.67 2.78
N THR A 577 29.58 -62.59 3.04
CA THR A 577 30.87 -62.65 2.35
C THR A 577 31.48 -64.03 2.51
N GLU A 578 31.87 -64.65 1.39
CA GLU A 578 33.03 -65.54 1.33
C GLU A 578 33.96 -65.05 0.21
N GLN A 579 35.25 -65.21 0.47
CA GLN A 579 36.40 -64.62 -0.21
C GLN A 579 36.93 -65.53 -1.33
N THR A 580 37.66 -64.96 -2.28
CA THR A 580 39.02 -65.41 -2.68
C THR A 580 39.70 -64.30 -3.48
N ALA A 581 41.04 -64.30 -3.41
CA ALA A 581 41.96 -63.21 -3.73
C ALA A 581 42.30 -63.11 -5.24
N ASP A 582 42.67 -61.91 -5.72
CA ASP A 582 44.05 -61.55 -6.11
C ASP A 582 44.14 -60.26 -6.97
N ASP A 583 45.05 -59.39 -6.53
CA ASP A 583 46.04 -58.56 -7.23
C ASP A 583 45.76 -57.39 -8.23
N ASN A 584 46.39 -56.26 -7.87
CA ASN A 584 47.08 -55.21 -8.66
C ASN A 584 46.42 -54.25 -9.70
N SER A 585 46.56 -52.95 -9.36
CA SER A 585 47.03 -51.82 -10.20
C SER A 585 46.14 -51.08 -11.24
N ILE A 586 46.12 -49.75 -11.06
CA ILE A 586 45.82 -48.61 -11.97
C ILE A 586 46.64 -48.73 -13.30
N PRO A 587 46.36 -48.08 -14.48
CA PRO A 587 45.47 -46.93 -14.81
C PRO A 587 44.68 -46.98 -16.17
N ALA A 588 43.96 -45.88 -16.42
CA ALA A 588 43.92 -45.09 -17.67
C ALA A 588 42.93 -45.41 -18.81
N SER A 589 42.26 -44.31 -19.20
CA SER A 589 41.88 -43.92 -20.58
C SER A 589 40.70 -44.74 -21.17
N THR A 590 39.88 -44.27 -22.11
CA THR A 590 39.88 -43.09 -22.97
C THR A 590 38.47 -43.00 -23.60
N LYS A 591 38.08 -41.78 -24.00
CA LYS A 591 37.30 -41.44 -25.22
C LYS A 591 35.98 -42.18 -25.48
N LYS A 592 34.86 -41.45 -25.41
CA LYS A 592 34.22 -40.73 -26.54
C LYS A 592 33.63 -41.62 -27.65
N ARG A 593 32.30 -41.51 -27.73
CA ARG A 593 31.47 -41.06 -28.88
C ARG A 593 30.85 -42.11 -29.82
N LYS A 594 29.59 -41.76 -30.14
CA LYS A 594 28.72 -42.06 -31.30
C LYS A 594 27.95 -43.38 -31.20
N ALA A 595 26.63 -43.36 -31.02
CA ALA A 595 25.56 -42.84 -31.88
C ALA A 595 25.34 -43.68 -33.14
N SER A 596 24.32 -44.54 -33.11
CA SER A 596 23.53 -44.92 -34.28
C SER A 596 22.16 -45.45 -33.86
N ILE A 597 21.16 -44.76 -34.41
CA ILE A 597 19.71 -45.00 -34.40
C ILE A 597 19.36 -46.38 -34.96
N VAL A 598 18.47 -47.13 -34.29
CA VAL A 598 17.41 -47.95 -34.91
C VAL A 598 16.26 -48.02 -33.91
N GLY A 599 15.05 -47.65 -34.34
CA GLY A 599 13.86 -47.61 -33.48
C GLY A 599 13.23 -48.98 -33.29
N GLU A 600 12.70 -49.21 -32.10
CA GLU A 600 11.64 -50.19 -31.86
C GLU A 600 10.70 -49.62 -30.79
N PHE A 601 9.51 -49.22 -31.25
CA PHE A 601 8.42 -48.69 -30.45
C PHE A 601 7.74 -49.88 -29.75
N LYS A 602 7.79 -49.94 -28.42
CA LYS A 602 7.07 -50.95 -27.62
C LYS A 602 6.15 -50.28 -26.61
N ASP A 603 4.87 -50.60 -26.78
CA ASP A 603 3.72 -50.61 -25.89
C ASP A 603 3.71 -49.76 -24.61
N PHE A 604 2.69 -48.91 -24.54
CA PHE A 604 2.19 -48.19 -23.37
C PHE A 604 1.06 -49.00 -22.70
N SER A 605 1.42 -49.98 -21.88
CA SER A 605 0.47 -50.58 -20.94
C SER A 605 1.05 -50.52 -19.52
N GLY A 606 0.83 -49.38 -18.87
CA GLY A 606 1.09 -49.22 -17.44
C GLY A 606 1.83 -47.92 -17.11
N TRP A 607 1.02 -46.91 -16.76
CA TRP A 607 1.35 -45.65 -16.07
C TRP A 607 1.64 -44.40 -16.90
#